data_AF-A0A2S4WNP9-F1
#
_entry.id   AF-A0A2S4WNP9-F1
#
_cell.length_a   1.000
_cell.length_b   1.000
_cell.length_c   1.000
_cell.angle_alpha   90.00
_cell.angle_beta   90.00
_cell.angle_gamma   90.00
#
_symmetry.space_group_name_H-M   'P 1'
#
loop_
_entity.id
_entity.type
_entity.pdbx_description
1 polymer ?
#
loop_
_entity_poly.entity_id
_entity_poly.type
_entity_poly.pdbx_seq_one_letter_code
_entity_poly.pdbx_strand_id
1 'polypeptide(L)'
;MDTICKSREEIKPVVQSNPKPKVKDVHPIVNPTLSKPNAQAKALQLIAFMFLKELSTEKYIRFINVVQGKANTEFFVSLAAITNASVCKAWLRNRQSANVNHNI
;
A
#
# COMPACT_ATOMS: atom_id res chain seq x y z
N MET A 1 45.01 -44.14 -52.48
CA MET A 1 44.41 -45.11 -51.55
C MET A 1 44.41 -44.46 -50.18
N ASP A 2 43.31 -43.77 -49.88
CA ASP A 2 42.54 -43.88 -48.63
C ASP A 2 43.32 -43.88 -47.29
N THR A 3 43.05 -43.09 -46.24
CA THR A 3 41.95 -42.19 -45.84
C THR A 3 42.44 -41.49 -44.55
N ILE A 4 41.63 -40.55 -44.04
CA ILE A 4 41.46 -40.19 -42.61
C ILE A 4 41.94 -38.77 -42.24
N CYS A 5 41.08 -37.82 -42.59
CA CYS A 5 40.31 -36.98 -41.67
C CYS A 5 40.88 -36.67 -40.27
N LYS A 6 41.05 -35.35 -40.08
CA LYS A 6 40.55 -34.51 -38.97
C LYS A 6 41.52 -34.20 -37.84
N SER A 7 42.13 -33.03 -38.03
CA SER A 7 42.62 -32.07 -37.05
C SER A 7 41.71 -31.98 -35.81
N ARG A 8 42.33 -31.98 -34.62
CA ARG A 8 42.47 -30.77 -33.78
C ARG A 8 43.11 -31.12 -32.43
N GLU A 9 44.34 -30.63 -32.28
CA GLU A 9 45.03 -30.14 -31.07
C GLU A 9 44.06 -29.62 -29.98
N GLU A 10 44.29 -29.65 -28.67
CA GLU A 10 45.43 -29.94 -27.83
C GLU A 10 44.95 -29.79 -26.37
N ILE A 11 45.58 -30.54 -25.46
CA ILE A 11 45.83 -30.22 -24.04
C ILE A 11 44.67 -30.34 -23.01
N LYS A 12 44.76 -31.44 -22.23
CA LYS A 12 44.29 -31.66 -20.84
C LYS A 12 45.18 -30.88 -19.81
N PRO A 13 44.95 -30.90 -18.48
CA PRO A 13 43.71 -30.78 -17.69
C PRO A 13 43.88 -29.94 -16.37
N VAL A 14 42.77 -29.81 -15.62
CA VAL A 14 42.63 -29.56 -14.15
C VAL A 14 43.21 -28.27 -13.53
N VAL A 15 42.33 -27.33 -13.13
CA VAL A 15 42.42 -26.68 -11.81
C VAL A 15 41.04 -26.62 -11.15
N GLN A 16 40.99 -27.24 -9.98
CA GLN A 16 39.92 -27.34 -9.01
C GLN A 16 39.89 -26.07 -8.15
N SER A 17 38.74 -25.41 -8.00
CA SER A 17 38.27 -24.75 -6.74
C SER A 17 36.96 -23.95 -6.94
N ASN A 18 35.84 -24.49 -6.46
CA ASN A 18 34.74 -23.68 -5.90
C ASN A 18 35.17 -23.28 -4.47
N PRO A 19 34.81 -22.09 -3.90
CA PRO A 19 33.40 -21.70 -3.72
C PRO A 19 33.09 -20.18 -3.61
N LYS A 20 31.99 -19.69 -4.22
CA LYS A 20 31.10 -18.66 -3.62
C LYS A 20 29.82 -18.45 -4.45
N PRO A 21 28.61 -18.67 -3.92
CA PRO A 21 27.40 -18.16 -4.55
C PRO A 21 27.36 -16.63 -4.37
N LYS A 22 27.42 -15.90 -5.48
CA LYS A 22 27.15 -14.45 -5.50
C LYS A 22 25.71 -14.24 -5.04
N VAL A 23 25.56 -13.56 -3.89
CA VAL A 23 24.30 -12.97 -3.45
C VAL A 23 23.82 -12.06 -4.58
N LYS A 24 22.73 -12.44 -5.24
CA LYS A 24 22.02 -11.51 -6.12
C LYS A 24 21.30 -10.56 -5.18
N ASP A 25 21.78 -9.31 -5.12
CA ASP A 25 21.03 -8.18 -4.58
C ASP A 25 19.70 -8.09 -5.33
N VAL A 26 18.67 -8.74 -4.79
CA VAL A 26 17.28 -8.45 -5.12
C VAL A 26 16.97 -7.14 -4.41
N HIS A 27 17.36 -6.02 -5.03
CA HIS A 27 16.63 -4.80 -4.81
C HIS A 27 15.20 -5.08 -5.26
N PRO A 28 14.17 -4.99 -4.38
CA PRO A 28 12.83 -4.82 -4.89
C PRO A 28 12.87 -3.48 -5.61
N ILE A 29 12.82 -3.51 -6.94
CA ILE A 29 12.29 -2.38 -7.70
C ILE A 29 10.87 -2.24 -7.15
N VAL A 30 10.73 -1.34 -6.19
CA VAL A 30 9.43 -0.86 -5.75
C VAL A 30 8.91 -0.13 -6.96
N ASN A 31 8.21 -0.83 -7.85
CA ASN A 31 7.39 -0.17 -8.85
C ASN A 31 6.48 0.76 -8.04
N PRO A 32 6.61 2.09 -8.15
CA PRO A 32 5.55 2.96 -7.68
C PRO A 32 4.48 2.80 -8.75
N THR A 33 3.75 1.69 -8.69
CA THR A 33 2.44 1.63 -9.30
C THR A 33 1.71 2.78 -8.61
N LEU A 34 1.62 3.91 -9.31
CA LEU A 34 0.73 5.02 -9.02
C LEU A 34 -0.68 4.43 -9.13
N SER A 35 -1.02 3.63 -8.11
CA SER A 35 -2.32 3.03 -7.93
C SER A 35 -3.26 4.20 -7.79
N LYS A 36 -4.29 4.25 -8.64
CA LYS A 36 -5.38 5.22 -8.54
C LYS A 36 -5.65 5.47 -7.06
N PRO A 37 -5.73 6.73 -6.60
CA PRO A 37 -5.87 7.04 -5.18
C PRO A 37 -7.01 6.20 -4.62
N ASN A 38 -6.63 5.24 -3.77
CA ASN A 38 -7.59 4.32 -3.18
C ASN A 38 -8.59 5.18 -2.38
N ALA A 39 -9.86 4.81 -2.36
CA ALA A 39 -10.90 5.62 -1.74
C ALA A 39 -10.54 5.97 -0.28
N GLN A 40 -9.78 5.09 0.38
CA GLN A 40 -9.26 5.25 1.73
C GLN A 40 -8.29 6.43 1.84
N ALA A 41 -7.32 6.57 0.94
CA ALA A 41 -6.38 7.68 0.91
C ALA A 41 -7.10 9.00 0.68
N LYS A 42 -8.11 9.03 -0.21
CA LYS A 42 -8.95 10.23 -0.41
C LYS A 42 -9.72 10.58 0.86
N ALA A 43 -10.34 9.60 1.51
CA ALA A 43 -11.06 9.82 2.76
C ALA A 43 -10.12 10.37 3.85
N LEU A 44 -8.92 9.80 4.00
CA LEU A 44 -7.93 10.27 4.97
C LEU A 44 -7.45 11.69 4.68
N GLN A 45 -7.20 12.02 3.41
CA GLN A 45 -6.84 13.38 3.00
C GLN A 45 -7.94 14.39 3.32
N LEU A 46 -9.21 14.04 3.06
CA LEU A 46 -10.36 14.89 3.37
C LEU A 46 -10.53 15.08 4.88
N ILE A 47 -10.38 14.03 5.68
CA ILE A 47 -10.45 14.12 7.15
C ILE A 47 -9.31 14.99 7.69
N ALA A 48 -8.09 14.84 7.16
CA ALA A 48 -6.96 15.67 7.53
C ALA A 48 -7.21 17.14 7.20
N PHE A 49 -7.64 17.40 5.96
CA PHE A 49 -7.94 18.76 5.49
C PHE A 49 -9.02 19.44 6.33
N MET A 50 -10.10 18.73 6.66
CA MET A 50 -11.22 19.31 7.38
C MET A 50 -10.98 19.45 8.88
N PHE A 51 -10.27 18.50 9.52
CA PHE A 51 -10.35 18.33 10.97
C PHE A 51 -9.02 18.24 11.72
N LEU A 52 -7.87 18.13 11.04
CA LEU A 52 -6.59 17.93 11.71
C LEU A 52 -6.23 19.08 12.68
N LYS A 53 -6.56 20.33 12.31
CA LYS A 53 -6.32 21.51 13.15
C LYS A 53 -7.47 21.82 14.12
N GLU A 54 -8.62 21.18 13.94
CA GLU A 54 -9.83 21.48 14.71
C GLU A 54 -10.03 20.52 15.90
N LEU A 55 -9.52 19.29 15.79
CA LEU A 55 -9.75 18.23 16.75
C LEU A 55 -8.49 17.85 17.51
N SER A 56 -8.66 17.49 18.79
CA SER A 56 -7.65 16.74 19.54
C SER A 56 -7.33 15.42 18.84
N THR A 57 -6.08 14.95 18.95
CA THR A 57 -5.60 13.68 18.38
C THR A 57 -6.56 12.50 18.60
N GLU A 58 -7.09 12.32 19.81
CA GLU A 58 -8.01 11.22 20.11
C GLU A 58 -9.34 11.29 19.33
N LYS A 59 -9.89 12.49 19.17
CA LYS A 59 -11.14 12.69 18.39
C LYS A 59 -10.88 12.45 16.90
N TYR A 60 -9.71 12.86 16.43
CA TYR A 60 -9.27 12.64 15.05
C TYR A 60 -9.10 11.14 14.74
N ILE A 61 -8.44 10.37 15.61
CA ILE A 61 -8.31 8.91 15.46
C ILE A 61 -9.68 8.24 15.43
N ARG A 62 -10.62 8.66 16.27
CA ARG A 62 -11.99 8.12 16.23
C ARG A 62 -12.72 8.42 14.91
N PHE A 63 -12.43 9.54 14.23
CA PHE A 63 -12.97 9.80 12.88
C PHE A 63 -12.35 8.89 11.83
N ILE A 64 -11.04 8.61 11.93
CA ILE A 64 -10.36 7.66 11.05
C ILE A 64 -10.98 6.26 11.18
N ASN A 65 -11.23 5.80 12.41
CA ASN A 65 -11.80 4.46 12.64
C ASN A 65 -13.19 4.29 12.02
N VAL A 66 -14.02 5.35 12.01
CA VAL A 66 -15.34 5.31 11.35
C VAL A 66 -15.22 5.06 9.85
N VAL A 67 -14.26 5.70 9.17
CA VAL A 67 -14.12 5.63 7.71
C VAL A 67 -13.27 4.47 7.22
N GLN A 68 -12.71 3.65 8.12
CA GLN A 68 -11.80 2.56 7.74
C GLN A 68 -12.52 1.46 6.93
N GLY A 69 -13.82 1.24 7.15
CA GLY A 69 -14.60 0.26 6.40
C GLY A 69 -14.94 0.75 4.99
N LYS A 70 -14.78 -0.10 3.97
CA LYS A 70 -14.98 0.24 2.54
C LYS A 70 -16.27 1.02 2.26
N ALA A 71 -17.41 0.55 2.77
CA ALA A 71 -18.70 1.22 2.57
C ALA A 71 -18.74 2.63 3.19
N ASN A 72 -18.16 2.80 4.39
CA ASN A 72 -18.06 4.10 5.04
C ASN A 72 -17.07 5.02 4.34
N THR A 73 -15.97 4.47 3.81
CA THR A 73 -15.00 5.22 3.01
C THR A 73 -15.66 5.82 1.78
N GLU A 74 -16.33 4.99 0.97
CA GLU A 74 -16.98 5.41 -0.28
C GLU A 74 -18.08 6.44 0.02
N PHE A 75 -18.92 6.16 1.02
CA PHE A 75 -19.97 7.08 1.45
C PHE A 75 -19.40 8.42 1.93
N PHE A 76 -18.34 8.39 2.75
CA PHE A 76 -17.71 9.61 3.27
C PHE A 76 -17.14 10.47 2.14
N VAL A 77 -16.47 9.86 1.16
CA VAL A 77 -15.93 10.58 0.00
C VAL A 77 -17.06 11.23 -0.80
N SER A 78 -18.16 10.51 -1.06
CA SER A 78 -19.34 11.07 -1.73
C SER A 78 -20.00 12.19 -0.93
N LEU A 79 -20.15 12.03 0.38
CA LEU A 79 -20.71 13.05 1.27
C LEU A 79 -19.86 14.32 1.27
N ALA A 80 -18.55 14.18 1.40
CA ALA A 80 -17.61 15.31 1.39
C ALA A 80 -17.59 16.05 0.05
N ALA A 81 -17.86 15.37 -1.06
CA ALA A 81 -17.87 15.99 -2.39
C ALA A 81 -19.05 16.95 -2.62
N ILE A 82 -20.17 16.75 -1.91
CA ILE A 82 -21.41 17.53 -2.12
C ILE A 82 -21.83 18.36 -0.91
N THR A 83 -21.08 18.29 0.19
CA THR A 83 -21.42 18.98 1.45
C THR A 83 -20.20 19.73 2.01
N ASN A 84 -20.29 20.16 3.28
CA ASN A 84 -19.23 20.89 3.97
C ASN A 84 -18.72 20.12 5.20
N ALA A 85 -17.61 20.61 5.76
CA ALA A 85 -16.96 19.99 6.91
C ALA A 85 -17.88 19.81 8.13
N SER A 86 -18.85 20.71 8.36
CA SER A 86 -19.80 20.59 9.47
C SER A 86 -20.75 19.41 9.30
N VAL A 87 -21.24 19.17 8.08
CA VAL A 87 -22.09 18.00 7.78
C VAL A 87 -21.29 16.70 7.91
N CYS A 88 -20.08 16.65 7.36
CA CYS A 88 -19.18 15.51 7.51
C CYS A 88 -18.88 15.19 8.98
N LYS A 89 -18.64 16.22 9.80
CA LYS A 89 -18.38 16.08 11.24
C LYS A 89 -19.58 15.54 12.00
N ALA A 90 -20.78 16.04 11.70
CA ALA A 90 -22.01 15.56 12.32
C ALA A 90 -22.23 14.07 11.99
N TRP A 91 -22.04 13.67 10.73
CA TRP A 91 -22.15 12.27 10.32
C TRP A 91 -21.13 11.38 11.04
N LEU A 92 -19.86 11.80 11.11
CA LEU A 92 -18.80 11.07 11.82
C LEU A 92 -19.12 10.90 13.31
N ARG A 93 -19.65 11.94 13.98
CA ARG A 93 -20.08 11.87 15.38
C ARG A 93 -21.26 10.93 15.60
N ASN A 94 -22.28 10.98 14.74
CA ASN A 94 -23.44 10.09 14.83
C ASN A 94 -23.05 8.61 14.64
N ARG A 95 -22.07 8.33 13.78
CA ARG A 95 -21.53 6.98 13.59
C ARG A 95 -20.70 6.49 14.77
N GLN A 96 -20.04 7.38 15.51
CA GLN A 96 -19.35 7.01 16.74
C GLN A 96 -20.34 6.55 17.82
N SER A 97 -21.43 7.30 18.05
CA SER A 97 -22.44 6.94 19.05
C SER A 97 -23.17 5.64 18.73
N ALA A 98 -23.41 5.35 17.45
CA ALA A 98 -24.04 4.09 17.04
C ALA A 98 -23.17 2.85 17.32
N ASN A 99 -21.85 2.99 17.36
CA ASN A 99 -20.93 1.87 17.63
C ASN A 99 -20.87 1.48 19.12
N VAL A 100 -21.31 2.37 20.02
CA VAL A 100 -21.28 2.12 21.49
C VAL A 100 -22.49 1.30 21.96
N ASN A 101 -23.60 1.29 21.20
CA ASN A 101 -24.87 0.69 21.62
C ASN A 101 -25.02 -0.81 21.32
N HIS A 102 -23.92 -1.56 21.15
CA HIS A 102 -23.97 -3.00 20.87
C HIS A 102 -23.36 -3.86 22.00
N ASN A 103 -23.20 -3.33 23.21
CA ASN A 103 -22.61 -4.08 24.34
C ASN A 103 -23.40 -4.07 25.68
N ILE A 104 -24.68 -3.68 25.70
CA ILE A 104 -25.52 -3.74 26.91
C ILE A 104 -26.55 -4.85 26.78
#